data_AF-A0A2E5HI15-F1
#
_entry.id   AF-A0A2E5HI15-F1
#
_cell.length_a   1.000
_cell.length_b   1.000
_cell.length_c   1.000
_cell.angle_alpha   90.00
_cell.angle_beta   90.00
_cell.angle_gamma   90.00
#
_symmetry.space_group_name_H-M   'P 1'
#
loop_
_entity.id
_entity.type
_entity.pdbx_description
1 polymer ?
#
loop_
_entity_poly.entity_id
_entity_poly.type
_entity_poly.pdbx_seq_one_letter_code
_entity_poly.pdbx_strand_id
1 'polypeptide(L)'
;MGTAHEDKDTIDKHWMSSRISEDHQKLDRIFASLESTLRAMAEQEPIEVQDPDLLTDARDDLSFALEEMLEHFGIEEEAVFVFIRDTLPEFTKALAALERGHEMMCQQTSRLRMMVAAARSGNAPLDIPLALDLVGQTTLLLSTHNRQEVKLFYEAFQRLDSEGRERLITAINSH
;
A
#
# COMPACT_ATOMS: atom_id res chain seq x y z
N MET A 1 12.39 -37.44 13.76
CA MET A 1 13.31 -36.31 13.53
C MET A 1 13.22 -35.94 12.05
N GLY A 2 12.45 -34.91 11.74
CA GLY A 2 12.14 -34.50 10.36
C GLY A 2 10.85 -33.71 10.37
N THR A 3 10.90 -32.45 10.78
CA THR A 3 9.72 -31.55 10.80
C THR A 3 10.08 -30.06 10.68
N ALA A 4 11.31 -29.64 10.99
CA ALA A 4 11.64 -28.20 11.03
C ALA A 4 11.99 -27.58 9.65
N HIS A 5 12.33 -28.38 8.64
CA HIS A 5 12.78 -27.86 7.34
C HIS A 5 11.65 -27.77 6.29
N GLU A 6 10.64 -28.64 6.37
CA GLU A 6 9.43 -28.56 5.54
C GLU A 6 8.53 -27.38 5.92
N ASP A 7 8.58 -26.93 7.17
CA ASP A 7 7.75 -25.82 7.68
C ASP A 7 8.16 -24.48 7.06
N LYS A 8 9.46 -24.14 7.03
CA LYS A 8 9.91 -22.83 6.56
C LYS A 8 9.68 -22.61 5.06
N ASP A 9 9.96 -23.63 4.24
CA ASP A 9 9.81 -23.57 2.78
C ASP A 9 8.32 -23.50 2.36
N THR A 10 7.43 -24.07 3.17
CA THR A 10 5.98 -24.01 2.94
C THR A 10 5.42 -22.65 3.35
N ILE A 11 5.89 -22.09 4.48
CA ILE A 11 5.52 -20.76 4.96
C ILE A 11 5.98 -19.68 3.98
N ASP A 12 7.24 -19.75 3.52
CA ASP A 12 7.80 -18.77 2.59
C ASP A 12 7.04 -18.79 1.24
N LYS A 13 6.65 -19.98 0.74
CA LYS A 13 5.82 -20.08 -0.48
C LYS A 13 4.41 -19.52 -0.28
N HIS A 14 3.78 -19.79 0.85
CA HIS A 14 2.43 -19.33 1.12
C HIS A 14 2.35 -17.82 1.29
N TRP A 15 3.40 -17.23 1.87
CA TRP A 15 3.51 -15.79 2.02
C TRP A 15 3.82 -15.08 0.69
N MET A 16 4.72 -15.65 -0.12
CA MET A 16 5.07 -15.09 -1.43
C MET A 16 3.90 -15.12 -2.43
N SER A 17 2.96 -16.06 -2.27
CA SER A 17 1.72 -16.15 -3.06
C SER A 17 0.49 -15.61 -2.33
N SER A 18 0.66 -14.89 -1.22
CA SER A 18 -0.47 -14.35 -0.47
C SER A 18 -1.08 -13.16 -1.20
N ARG A 19 -2.38 -12.95 -0.99
CA ARG A 19 -3.10 -11.76 -1.48
C ARG A 19 -2.36 -10.46 -1.14
N ILE A 20 -1.82 -10.34 0.08
CA ILE A 20 -1.01 -9.19 0.52
C ILE A 20 0.15 -8.90 -0.45
N SER A 21 0.89 -9.93 -0.87
CA SER A 21 1.99 -9.78 -1.82
C SER A 21 1.52 -9.25 -3.18
N GLU A 22 0.35 -9.71 -3.65
CA GLU A 22 -0.24 -9.26 -4.90
C GLU A 22 -0.73 -7.81 -4.81
N ASP A 23 -1.40 -7.45 -3.72
CA ASP A 23 -1.90 -6.10 -3.44
C ASP A 23 -0.74 -5.10 -3.33
N HIS A 24 0.33 -5.45 -2.61
CA HIS A 24 1.57 -4.65 -2.54
C HIS A 24 2.17 -4.39 -3.92
N GLN A 25 2.32 -5.43 -4.74
CA GLN A 25 2.87 -5.29 -6.10
C GLN A 25 1.95 -4.48 -7.01
N LYS A 26 0.64 -4.54 -6.79
CA LYS A 26 -0.33 -3.72 -7.51
C LYS A 26 -0.17 -2.25 -7.16
N LEU A 27 -0.13 -1.90 -5.87
CA LEU A 27 0.11 -0.54 -5.41
C LEU A 27 1.45 0.01 -5.89
N ASP A 28 2.54 -0.77 -5.79
CA ASP A 28 3.86 -0.37 -6.30
C ASP A 28 3.82 -0.01 -7.79
N ARG A 29 3.09 -0.79 -8.61
CA ARG A 29 2.94 -0.51 -10.04
C ARG A 29 2.13 0.75 -10.31
N ILE A 30 1.08 1.01 -9.55
CA ILE A 30 0.26 2.22 -9.69
C ILE A 30 1.10 3.46 -9.37
N PHE A 31 1.86 3.47 -8.28
CA PHE A 31 2.72 4.62 -7.95
C PHE A 31 3.87 4.83 -8.94
N ALA A 32 4.42 3.75 -9.51
CA ALA A 32 5.40 3.88 -10.59
C ALA A 32 4.79 4.48 -11.86
N SER A 33 3.56 4.09 -12.23
CA SER A 33 2.80 4.69 -13.33
C SER A 33 2.55 6.18 -13.09
N LEU A 34 2.08 6.51 -11.89
CA LEU A 34 1.80 7.88 -11.49
C LEU A 34 3.06 8.76 -11.52
N GLU A 35 4.18 8.26 -11.02
CA GLU A 35 5.47 8.97 -11.10
C GLU A 35 5.86 9.23 -12.56
N SER A 36 5.75 8.21 -13.42
CA SER A 36 6.04 8.37 -14.86
C SER A 36 5.15 9.43 -15.51
N THR A 37 3.85 9.44 -15.17
CA THR A 37 2.89 10.42 -15.68
C THR A 37 3.24 11.85 -15.25
N LEU A 38 3.56 12.05 -13.97
CA LEU A 38 3.99 13.35 -13.45
C LEU A 38 5.33 13.83 -14.02
N ARG A 39 6.23 12.89 -14.35
CA ARG A 39 7.49 13.23 -15.03
C ARG A 39 7.25 13.64 -16.48
N ALA A 40 6.36 12.96 -17.20
CA ALA A 40 5.97 13.35 -18.55
C ALA A 40 5.35 14.76 -18.57
N MET A 41 4.52 15.09 -17.58
CA MET A 41 4.01 16.45 -17.37
C MET A 41 5.11 17.49 -17.15
N ALA A 42 6.17 17.13 -16.41
CA ALA A 42 7.30 18.01 -16.12
C ALA A 42 8.16 18.34 -17.35
N GLU A 43 8.12 17.48 -18.37
CA GLU A 43 8.86 17.62 -19.62
C GLU A 43 8.10 18.41 -20.69
N GLN A 44 6.84 18.80 -20.45
CA GLN A 44 6.03 19.58 -21.39
C GLN A 44 6.52 21.03 -21.50
N GLU A 45 6.53 21.57 -22.73
CA GLU A 45 6.79 22.98 -22.99
C GLU A 45 5.58 23.66 -23.66
N PRO A 46 5.03 24.76 -23.10
CA PRO A 46 5.37 25.35 -21.79
C PRO A 46 4.82 24.52 -20.62
N ILE A 47 5.58 24.43 -19.52
CA ILE A 47 5.23 23.66 -18.31
C ILE A 47 3.89 24.10 -17.71
N GLU A 48 3.46 25.34 -17.94
CA GLU A 48 2.20 25.87 -17.43
C GLU A 48 0.96 25.32 -18.17
N VAL A 49 1.15 24.72 -19.35
CA VAL A 49 0.08 24.14 -20.16
C VAL A 49 0.16 22.62 -20.03
N GLN A 50 -0.56 22.11 -19.04
CA GLN A 50 -0.64 20.68 -18.78
C GLN A 50 -1.62 20.00 -19.72
N ASP A 51 -1.19 18.89 -20.31
CA ASP A 51 -2.05 18.03 -21.13
C ASP A 51 -3.25 17.51 -20.30
N PRO A 52 -4.49 17.85 -20.68
CA PRO A 52 -5.69 17.39 -19.99
C PRO A 52 -5.82 15.87 -19.92
N ASP A 53 -5.23 15.13 -20.87
CA ASP A 53 -5.26 13.67 -20.90
C ASP A 53 -4.34 13.10 -19.81
N LEU A 54 -3.11 13.59 -19.70
CA LEU A 54 -2.21 13.20 -18.60
C LEU A 54 -2.80 13.52 -17.22
N LEU A 55 -3.48 14.68 -17.08
CA LEU A 55 -4.16 15.04 -15.82
C LEU A 55 -5.34 14.11 -15.52
N THR A 56 -5.99 13.56 -16.55
CA THR A 56 -7.06 12.59 -16.39
C THR A 56 -6.47 11.24 -15.96
N ASP A 57 -5.42 10.78 -16.62
CA ASP A 57 -4.71 9.54 -16.29
C ASP A 57 -4.19 9.57 -14.84
N ALA A 58 -3.49 10.65 -14.44
CA ALA A 58 -2.99 10.80 -13.08
C ALA A 58 -4.13 10.80 -12.03
N ARG A 59 -5.27 11.42 -12.34
CA ARG A 59 -6.44 11.43 -11.44
C ARG A 59 -7.04 10.03 -11.30
N ASP A 60 -7.13 9.30 -12.40
CA ASP A 60 -7.73 7.97 -12.43
C ASP A 60 -6.81 6.96 -11.72
N ASP A 61 -5.49 7.01 -11.95
CA ASP A 61 -4.49 6.25 -11.21
C ASP A 61 -4.58 6.52 -9.68
N LEU A 62 -4.72 7.79 -9.28
CA LEU A 62 -4.86 8.18 -7.87
C LEU A 62 -6.18 7.72 -7.25
N SER A 63 -7.25 7.68 -8.03
CA SER A 63 -8.56 7.23 -7.55
C SER A 63 -8.54 5.72 -7.35
N PHE A 64 -7.97 5.00 -8.32
CA PHE A 64 -7.76 3.57 -8.23
C PHE A 64 -6.82 3.21 -7.07
N ALA A 65 -5.68 3.90 -6.91
CA ALA A 65 -4.77 3.69 -5.78
C ALA A 65 -5.48 3.82 -4.43
N LEU A 66 -6.36 4.82 -4.26
CA LEU A 66 -7.11 5.01 -3.02
C LEU A 66 -8.12 3.90 -2.77
N GLU A 67 -8.82 3.45 -3.80
CA GLU A 67 -9.77 2.33 -3.67
C GLU A 67 -9.04 1.05 -3.24
N GLU A 68 -7.92 0.74 -3.91
CA GLU A 68 -7.08 -0.42 -3.59
C GLU A 68 -6.48 -0.34 -2.19
N MET A 69 -5.97 0.84 -1.79
CA MET A 69 -5.48 1.07 -0.43
C MET A 69 -6.58 0.82 0.61
N LEU A 70 -7.77 1.39 0.41
CA LEU A 70 -8.86 1.28 1.38
C LEU A 70 -9.37 -0.15 1.51
N GLU A 71 -9.46 -0.90 0.40
CA GLU A 71 -9.83 -2.31 0.43
C GLU A 71 -8.77 -3.14 1.16
N HIS A 72 -7.50 -2.99 0.74
CA HIS A 72 -6.39 -3.73 1.32
C HIS A 72 -6.23 -3.43 2.82
N PHE A 73 -6.12 -2.16 3.21
CA PHE A 73 -5.99 -1.76 4.61
C PHE A 73 -7.23 -2.15 5.44
N GLY A 74 -8.43 -2.12 4.85
CA GLY A 74 -9.65 -2.57 5.53
C GLY A 74 -9.56 -4.04 5.95
N ILE A 75 -9.10 -4.92 5.06
CA ILE A 75 -8.89 -6.34 5.37
C ILE A 75 -7.88 -6.51 6.50
N GLU A 76 -6.78 -5.77 6.43
CA GLU A 76 -5.75 -5.85 7.45
C GLU A 76 -6.24 -5.38 8.80
N GLU A 77 -6.85 -4.19 8.87
CA GLU A 77 -7.26 -3.57 10.12
C GLU A 77 -8.44 -4.29 10.76
N GLU A 78 -9.42 -4.73 9.98
CA GLU A 78 -10.67 -5.32 10.50
C GLU A 78 -10.54 -6.82 10.81
N ALA A 79 -9.65 -7.54 10.12
CA ALA A 79 -9.50 -8.99 10.29
C ALA A 79 -8.12 -9.35 10.84
N VAL A 80 -7.05 -9.05 10.09
CA VAL A 80 -5.70 -9.57 10.38
C VAL A 80 -5.15 -8.98 11.68
N PHE A 81 -5.18 -7.66 11.82
CA PHE A 81 -4.66 -6.95 12.97
C PHE A 81 -5.47 -7.23 14.23
N VAL A 82 -6.80 -7.33 14.11
CA VAL A 82 -7.68 -7.74 15.23
C VAL A 82 -7.27 -9.13 15.72
N PHE A 83 -7.15 -10.10 14.82
CA PHE A 83 -6.75 -11.46 15.18
C PHE A 83 -5.36 -11.50 15.86
N ILE A 84 -4.37 -10.78 15.31
CA ILE A 84 -3.03 -10.72 15.89
C ILE A 84 -3.04 -10.03 17.26
N ARG A 85 -3.81 -8.95 17.46
CA ARG A 85 -3.92 -8.28 18.79
C ARG A 85 -4.52 -9.20 19.84
N ASP A 86 -5.58 -9.92 19.48
CA ASP A 86 -6.30 -10.80 20.41
C ASP A 86 -5.44 -12.01 20.81
N THR A 87 -4.63 -12.51 19.88
CA THR A 87 -3.84 -13.74 20.08
C THR A 87 -2.41 -13.47 20.56
N LEU A 88 -1.80 -12.37 20.13
CA LEU A 88 -0.41 -11.99 20.39
C LEU A 88 -0.31 -10.50 20.78
N PRO A 89 -0.76 -10.11 22.00
CA PRO A 89 -0.89 -8.72 22.42
C PRO A 89 0.41 -7.90 22.36
N GLU A 90 1.57 -8.56 22.39
CA GLU A 90 2.88 -7.92 22.28
C GLU A 90 3.10 -7.16 20.95
N PHE A 91 2.35 -7.50 19.89
CA PHE A 91 2.44 -6.80 18.60
C PHE A 91 1.60 -5.53 18.52
N THR A 92 0.76 -5.23 19.52
CA THR A 92 -0.17 -4.08 19.51
C THR A 92 0.50 -2.77 19.10
N LYS A 93 1.70 -2.48 19.66
CA LYS A 93 2.42 -1.23 19.33
C LYS A 93 2.91 -1.19 17.89
N ALA A 94 3.31 -2.34 17.34
CA ALA A 94 3.78 -2.43 15.97
C ALA A 94 2.62 -2.31 14.97
N LEU A 95 1.48 -2.95 15.27
CA LEU A 95 0.25 -2.82 14.50
C LEU A 95 -0.24 -1.36 14.47
N ALA A 96 -0.24 -0.66 15.61
CA ALA A 96 -0.57 0.77 15.65
C ALA A 96 0.41 1.68 14.89
N ALA A 97 1.61 1.19 14.57
CA ALA A 97 2.52 1.90 13.66
C ALA A 97 2.16 1.67 12.19
N LEU A 98 1.70 0.46 11.84
CA LEU A 98 1.20 0.14 10.50
C LEU A 98 -0.09 0.93 10.18
N GLU A 99 -1.07 0.93 11.08
CA GLU A 99 -2.32 1.72 10.91
C GLU A 99 -2.03 3.21 10.64
N ARG A 100 -1.08 3.81 11.38
CA ARG A 100 -0.64 5.19 11.11
C ARG A 100 0.01 5.35 9.74
N GLY A 101 0.71 4.31 9.26
CA GLY A 101 1.21 4.25 7.90
C GLY A 101 0.08 4.30 6.86
N HIS A 102 -0.99 3.52 7.07
CA HIS A 102 -2.19 3.56 6.23
C HIS A 102 -2.80 4.95 6.16
N GLU A 103 -3.03 5.56 7.33
CA GLU A 103 -3.58 6.93 7.43
C GLU A 103 -2.72 7.93 6.65
N MET A 104 -1.39 7.88 6.81
CA MET A 104 -0.46 8.78 6.13
C MET A 104 -0.47 8.59 4.61
N MET A 105 -0.44 7.35 4.13
CA MET A 105 -0.49 7.05 2.69
C MET A 105 -1.80 7.51 2.07
N CYS A 106 -2.94 7.23 2.72
CA CYS A 106 -4.26 7.67 2.28
C CYS A 106 -4.36 9.21 2.24
N GLN A 107 -3.83 9.90 3.25
CA GLN A 107 -3.82 11.36 3.29
C GLN A 107 -2.98 11.97 2.17
N GLN A 108 -1.77 11.46 1.93
CA GLN A 108 -0.88 11.94 0.87
C GLN A 108 -1.49 11.71 -0.51
N THR A 109 -2.03 10.51 -0.75
CA THR A 109 -2.66 10.15 -2.02
C THR A 109 -3.92 10.98 -2.28
N SER A 110 -4.76 11.18 -1.25
CA SER A 110 -5.95 12.05 -1.33
C SER A 110 -5.58 13.51 -1.61
N ARG A 111 -4.54 14.03 -0.95
CA ARG A 111 -4.01 15.38 -1.21
C ARG A 111 -3.56 15.53 -2.66
N LEU A 112 -2.81 14.57 -3.17
CA LEU A 112 -2.34 14.59 -4.55
C LEU A 112 -3.51 14.52 -5.54
N ARG A 113 -4.51 13.66 -5.27
CA ARG A 113 -5.74 13.58 -6.07
C ARG A 113 -6.46 14.91 -6.15
N MET A 114 -6.57 15.63 -5.03
CA MET A 114 -7.18 16.97 -5.01
C MET A 114 -6.39 17.99 -5.83
N MET A 115 -5.06 17.96 -5.76
CA MET A 115 -4.20 18.84 -6.57
C MET A 115 -4.39 18.60 -8.07
N VAL A 116 -4.36 17.34 -8.50
CA VAL A 116 -4.56 16.95 -9.90
C VAL A 116 -5.97 17.31 -10.37
N ALA A 117 -7.00 17.07 -9.56
CA ALA A 117 -8.37 17.44 -9.89
C ALA A 117 -8.55 18.95 -10.04
N ALA A 118 -7.95 19.75 -9.15
CA ALA A 118 -7.99 21.21 -9.25
C ALA A 118 -7.32 21.72 -10.54
N ALA A 119 -6.19 21.13 -10.93
CA ALA A 119 -5.52 21.42 -12.19
C ALA A 119 -6.37 21.03 -13.40
N ARG A 120 -6.96 19.83 -13.37
CA ARG A 120 -7.82 19.34 -14.45
C ARG A 120 -9.05 20.21 -14.70
N SER A 121 -9.61 20.79 -13.64
CA SER A 121 -10.75 21.71 -13.71
C SER A 121 -10.37 23.15 -14.02
N GLY A 122 -9.08 23.48 -14.13
CA GLY A 122 -8.60 24.85 -14.32
C GLY A 122 -8.78 25.76 -13.09
N ASN A 123 -9.01 25.18 -11.91
CA ASN A 123 -9.19 25.93 -10.66
C ASN A 123 -7.86 26.42 -10.07
N ALA A 124 -6.76 25.68 -10.29
CA ALA A 124 -5.41 26.03 -9.87
C ALA A 124 -4.38 25.28 -10.73
N PRO A 125 -3.21 25.85 -11.05
CA PRO A 125 -2.16 25.09 -11.73
C PRO A 125 -1.64 23.93 -10.85
N LEU A 126 -1.18 22.84 -11.49
CA LEU A 126 -0.51 21.76 -10.78
C LEU A 126 0.92 22.20 -10.39
N ASP A 127 1.22 22.17 -9.10
CA ASP A 127 2.59 22.29 -8.62
C ASP A 127 3.31 20.94 -8.82
N ILE A 128 3.94 20.78 -9.98
CA ILE A 128 4.61 19.53 -10.38
C ILE A 128 5.75 19.15 -9.42
N PRO A 129 6.66 20.05 -9.01
CA PRO A 129 7.68 19.71 -8.02
C PRO A 129 7.10 19.16 -6.72
N LEU A 130 6.04 19.80 -6.19
CA LEU A 130 5.36 19.30 -5.00
C LEU A 130 4.65 17.96 -5.25
N ALA A 131 4.01 17.79 -6.42
CA ALA A 131 3.35 16.54 -6.79
C ALA A 131 4.34 15.37 -6.87
N LEU A 132 5.49 15.57 -7.50
CA LEU A 132 6.57 14.59 -7.58
C LEU A 132 7.17 14.26 -6.20
N ASP A 133 7.35 15.26 -5.34
CA ASP A 133 7.81 15.06 -3.97
C ASP A 133 6.81 14.22 -3.15
N LEU A 134 5.51 14.51 -3.26
CA LEU A 134 4.45 13.74 -2.60
C LEU A 134 4.41 12.28 -3.09
N VAL A 135 4.51 12.03 -4.40
CA VAL A 135 4.58 10.66 -4.93
C VAL A 135 5.83 9.96 -4.41
N GLY A 136 7.00 10.59 -4.49
CA GLY A 136 8.24 9.98 -4.01
C GLY A 136 8.19 9.62 -2.52
N GLN A 137 7.63 10.49 -1.68
CA GLN A 137 7.42 10.22 -0.25
C GLN A 137 6.43 9.09 -0.02
N THR A 138 5.32 9.06 -0.76
CA THR A 138 4.29 8.01 -0.63
C THR A 138 4.85 6.65 -1.05
N THR A 139 5.59 6.58 -2.16
CA THR A 139 6.26 5.35 -2.63
C THR A 139 7.28 4.83 -1.63
N LEU A 140 8.09 5.72 -1.03
CA LEU A 140 9.05 5.34 0.00
C LEU A 140 8.36 4.83 1.27
N LEU A 141 7.26 5.48 1.65
CA LEU A 141 6.44 5.10 2.79
C LEU A 141 5.82 3.72 2.55
N LEU A 142 5.17 3.50 1.41
CA LEU A 142 4.60 2.21 0.99
C LEU A 142 5.65 1.10 1.03
N SER A 143 6.78 1.29 0.36
CA SER A 143 7.85 0.29 0.34
C SER A 143 8.38 -0.05 1.74
N THR A 144 8.45 0.94 2.62
CA THR A 144 8.87 0.72 4.02
C THR A 144 7.80 0.03 4.83
N HIS A 145 6.54 0.40 4.62
CA HIS A 145 5.37 -0.19 5.24
C HIS A 145 5.26 -1.67 4.89
N ASN A 146 5.24 -2.01 3.61
CA ASN A 146 5.13 -3.39 3.11
C ASN A 146 6.21 -4.29 3.72
N ARG A 147 7.45 -3.80 3.87
CA ARG A 147 8.54 -4.56 4.53
C ARG A 147 8.28 -4.79 6.02
N GLN A 148 7.76 -3.79 6.72
CA GLN A 148 7.47 -3.88 8.15
C GLN A 148 6.32 -4.83 8.44
N GLU A 149 5.27 -4.74 7.62
CA GLU A 149 4.08 -5.56 7.72
C GLU A 149 4.37 -7.03 7.41
N VAL A 150 5.01 -7.34 6.28
CA VAL A 150 5.47 -8.70 5.95
C VAL A 150 6.31 -9.30 7.07
N LYS A 151 7.23 -8.51 7.63
CA LYS A 151 8.05 -8.96 8.76
C LYS A 151 7.19 -9.26 9.99
N LEU A 152 6.26 -8.37 10.34
CA LEU A 152 5.38 -8.54 11.49
C LEU A 152 4.51 -9.80 11.33
N PHE A 153 3.90 -9.97 10.16
CA PHE A 153 3.05 -11.12 9.87
C PHE A 153 3.82 -12.43 9.90
N TYR A 154 5.05 -12.45 9.38
CA TYR A 154 5.94 -13.61 9.50
C TYR A 154 6.27 -13.92 10.97
N GLU A 155 6.64 -12.91 11.76
CA GLU A 155 6.94 -13.08 13.19
C GLU A 155 5.71 -13.55 13.99
N ALA A 156 4.52 -13.05 13.66
CA ALA A 156 3.27 -13.50 14.26
C ALA A 156 2.97 -14.95 13.88
N PHE A 157 3.08 -15.30 12.60
CA PHE A 157 2.87 -16.65 12.08
C PHE A 157 3.73 -17.70 12.81
N GLN A 158 5.00 -17.38 13.05
CA GLN A 158 5.93 -18.28 13.75
C GLN A 158 5.52 -18.57 15.20
N ARG A 159 4.80 -17.66 15.86
CA ARG A 159 4.35 -17.79 17.25
C ARG A 159 3.01 -18.49 17.40
N LEU A 160 2.23 -18.55 16.33
CA LEU A 160 0.94 -19.24 16.31
C LEU A 160 1.13 -20.75 16.22
N ASP A 161 0.21 -21.49 16.82
CA ASP A 161 0.04 -22.92 16.59
C ASP A 161 -0.60 -23.19 15.21
N SER A 162 -0.83 -24.46 14.87
CA SER A 162 -1.39 -24.82 13.56
C SER A 162 -2.76 -24.20 13.31
N GLU A 163 -3.64 -24.18 14.31
CA GLU A 163 -4.98 -23.60 14.18
C GLU A 163 -4.90 -22.08 14.00
N GLY A 164 -4.07 -21.39 14.80
CA GLY A 164 -3.84 -19.96 14.67
C GLY A 164 -3.25 -19.58 13.32
N ARG A 165 -2.31 -20.38 12.79
CA ARG A 165 -1.71 -20.19 11.45
C ARG A 165 -2.76 -20.29 10.35
N GLU A 166 -3.61 -21.32 10.39
CA GLU A 166 -4.71 -21.48 9.42
C GLU A 166 -5.71 -20.32 9.47
N ARG A 167 -6.03 -19.84 10.68
CA ARG A 167 -6.91 -18.68 10.87
C ARG A 167 -6.30 -17.38 10.33
N LEU A 168 -5.00 -17.17 10.55
CA LEU A 168 -4.28 -16.01 10.00
C LEU A 168 -4.26 -16.04 8.47
N ILE A 169 -3.94 -17.19 7.87
CA ILE A 169 -3.98 -17.39 6.41
C ILE A 169 -5.39 -17.12 5.87
N THR A 170 -6.41 -17.62 6.57
CA THR A 170 -7.80 -17.41 6.15
C THR A 170 -8.16 -15.93 6.20
N ALA A 171 -7.77 -15.20 7.25
CA ALA A 171 -8.02 -13.77 7.38
C ALA A 171 -7.36 -12.96 6.26
N ILE A 172 -6.17 -13.36 5.82
CA ILE A 172 -5.43 -12.71 4.74
C ILE A 172 -6.09 -12.96 3.38
N ASN A 173 -6.65 -14.14 3.17
CA ASN A 173 -7.23 -14.55 1.89
C ASN A 173 -8.76 -14.46 1.85
N SER A 174 -9.40 -13.95 2.90
CA SER A 174 -10.84 -13.74 2.92
C SER A 174 -11.19 -12.48 2.13
N HIS A 175 -12.10 -12.65 1.17
CA HIS A 175 -12.58 -11.70 0.14
C HIS A 175 -11.76 -11.70 -1.15
#